data_AF-A0A1S7PAF6-F1
#
_entry.id   AF-A0A1S7PAF6-F1
#
_cell.length_a   1.000
_cell.length_b   1.000
_cell.length_c   1.000
_cell.angle_alpha   90.00
_cell.angle_beta   90.00
_cell.angle_gamma   90.00
#
_symmetry.space_group_name_H-M   'P 1'
#
loop_
_entity.id
_entity.type
_entity.pdbx_description
1 polymer ?
#
loop_
_entity_poly.entity_id
_entity_poly.type
_entity_poly.pdbx_seq_one_letter_code
_entity_poly.pdbx_strand_id
1 'polypeptide(L)'
;MAFWSLGGFLLGFLTALGGRNMVWICTEAVESTVHRHLEDQLAFLQTRDPELHKLIASIQEQELAHLQEAEKNQTTRGLGHRLLLPIIGFLTDLMIWLSTWGDSSWMRAEMASSRLA
;
A
#
# COMPACT_ATOMS: atom_id res chain seq x y z
N MET A 1 18.17 6.89 2.50
CA MET A 1 17.72 6.90 1.09
C MET A 1 18.30 5.76 0.26
N ALA A 2 19.61 5.47 0.28
CA ALA A 2 20.22 4.44 -0.57
C ALA A 2 19.59 3.04 -0.42
N PHE A 3 19.24 2.64 0.81
CA PHE A 3 18.57 1.37 1.09
C PHE A 3 17.21 1.24 0.39
N TRP A 4 16.35 2.26 0.52
CA TRP A 4 15.02 2.28 -0.10
C TRP A 4 15.09 2.32 -1.63
N SER A 5 16.03 3.11 -2.17
CA SER A 5 16.26 3.18 -3.61
C SER A 5 16.69 1.83 -4.19
N LEU A 6 17.59 1.11 -3.49
CA LEU A 6 18.01 -0.23 -3.88
C LEU A 6 16.85 -1.23 -3.83
N GLY A 7 16.01 -1.15 -2.79
CA GLY A 7 14.82 -1.98 -2.67
C GLY A 7 13.85 -1.78 -3.84
N GLY A 8 13.55 -0.53 -4.18
CA GLY A 8 12.70 -0.19 -5.33
C GLY A 8 13.29 -0.68 -6.66
N PHE A 9 14.60 -0.52 -6.87
CA PHE A 9 15.29 -1.03 -8.06
C PHE A 9 15.18 -2.55 -8.17
N LEU A 10 15.47 -3.28 -7.08
CA LEU A 10 15.41 -4.75 -7.07
C LEU A 10 14.00 -5.25 -7.33
N LEU A 11 12.98 -4.65 -6.70
CA LEU A 11 11.59 -5.02 -6.93
C LEU A 11 11.18 -4.79 -8.39
N GLY A 12 11.51 -3.63 -8.96
CA GLY A 12 11.24 -3.32 -10.36
C GLY A 12 11.96 -4.27 -11.32
N PHE A 13 13.23 -4.58 -11.06
CA PHE A 13 14.02 -5.52 -11.86
C PHE A 13 13.43 -6.93 -11.85
N LEU A 14 13.11 -7.47 -10.65
CA LEU A 14 12.57 -8.82 -10.51
C LEU A 14 11.17 -8.95 -11.13
N THR A 15 10.31 -7.95 -10.95
CA THR A 15 8.96 -7.96 -11.54
C THR A 15 9.00 -7.83 -13.05
N ALA A 16 9.93 -7.04 -13.61
CA ALA A 16 10.14 -6.94 -15.04
C ALA A 16 10.62 -8.26 -15.67
N LEU A 17 11.51 -9.01 -15.00
CA LEU A 17 11.90 -10.36 -15.43
C LEU A 17 10.71 -11.33 -15.46
N GLY A 18 9.76 -11.13 -14.56
CA GLY A 18 8.49 -11.84 -14.50
C GLY A 18 7.49 -11.52 -15.62
N GLY A 19 7.80 -10.53 -16.46
CA GLY A 19 6.95 -10.08 -17.55
C GLY A 19 5.80 -9.17 -17.09
N ARG A 20 5.02 -8.70 -18.09
CA ARG A 20 3.98 -7.67 -17.91
C ARG A 20 2.97 -8.02 -16.81
N ASN A 21 2.52 -9.27 -16.72
CA ASN A 21 1.52 -9.66 -15.73
C ASN A 21 2.08 -9.57 -14.30
N MET A 22 3.37 -9.85 -14.07
CA MET A 22 3.98 -9.72 -12.74
C MET A 22 4.15 -8.27 -12.32
N VAL A 23 4.39 -7.35 -13.26
CA VAL A 23 4.39 -5.90 -12.98
C VAL A 23 3.01 -5.49 -12.45
N TRP A 24 1.93 -5.88 -13.13
CA TRP A 24 0.57 -5.54 -12.68
C TRP A 24 0.17 -6.17 -11.35
N ILE A 25 0.57 -7.42 -11.08
CA ILE A 25 0.35 -8.05 -9.77
C ILE A 25 1.12 -7.29 -8.67
N CYS A 26 2.35 -6.85 -8.95
CA CYS A 26 3.12 -6.04 -8.01
C CYS A 26 2.44 -4.70 -7.74
N THR A 27 1.98 -4.01 -8.79
CA THR A 27 1.23 -2.74 -8.65
C THR A 27 -0.02 -2.97 -7.82
N GLU A 28 -0.86 -3.96 -8.12
CA GLU A 28 -2.05 -4.28 -7.31
C GLU A 28 -1.69 -4.53 -5.84
N ALA A 29 -0.65 -5.31 -5.56
CA ALA A 29 -0.24 -5.63 -4.19
C ALA A 29 0.22 -4.39 -3.40
N VAL A 30 0.99 -3.51 -4.03
CA VAL A 30 1.47 -2.26 -3.42
C VAL A 30 0.30 -1.31 -3.19
N GLU A 31 -0.48 -1.01 -4.24
CA GLU A 31 -1.59 -0.06 -4.21
C GLU A 31 -2.69 -0.51 -3.23
N SER A 32 -3.05 -1.80 -3.23
CA SER A 32 -4.03 -2.34 -2.27
C SER A 32 -3.55 -2.24 -0.82
N THR A 33 -2.24 -2.32 -0.58
CA THR A 33 -1.66 -2.15 0.75
C THR A 33 -1.64 -0.69 1.15
N VAL A 34 -1.14 0.19 0.29
CA VAL A 34 -1.14 1.64 0.52
C VAL A 34 -2.57 2.15 0.76
N HIS A 35 -3.55 1.70 -0.02
CA HIS A 35 -4.94 2.10 0.13
C HIS A 35 -5.49 1.80 1.53
N ARG A 36 -5.21 0.61 2.09
CA ARG A 36 -5.61 0.28 3.48
C ARG A 36 -4.97 1.23 4.51
N HIS A 37 -3.70 1.59 4.34
CA HIS A 37 -3.04 2.56 5.23
C HIS A 37 -3.63 3.96 5.09
N LEU A 38 -4.03 4.38 3.89
CA LEU A 38 -4.71 5.66 3.68
C LEU A 38 -6.09 5.68 4.33
N GLU A 39 -6.85 4.59 4.26
CA GLU A 39 -8.13 4.45 5.00
C GLU A 39 -7.93 4.63 6.51
N ASP A 40 -6.90 3.99 7.08
CA ASP A 40 -6.55 4.13 8.48
C ASP A 40 -6.17 5.59 8.83
N GLN A 41 -5.39 6.25 7.96
CA GLN A 41 -5.02 7.66 8.14
C GLN A 41 -6.23 8.59 8.07
N LEU A 42 -7.15 8.39 7.13
CA LEU A 42 -8.36 9.18 7.01
C LEU A 42 -9.25 9.04 8.25
N ALA A 43 -9.45 7.81 8.72
CA ALA A 43 -10.19 7.55 9.95
C ALA A 43 -9.53 8.22 11.16
N PHE A 44 -8.20 8.18 11.25
CA PHE A 44 -7.47 8.84 12.35
C PHE A 44 -7.58 10.37 12.28
N LEU A 45 -7.50 10.96 11.09
CA LEU A 45 -7.44 12.41 10.89
C LEU A 45 -8.81 13.10 10.93
N GLN A 46 -9.91 12.36 10.80
CA GLN A 46 -11.27 12.89 10.62
C GLN A 46 -11.66 14.05 11.56
N THR A 47 -11.23 13.98 12.83
CA THR A 47 -11.51 15.02 13.84
C THR A 47 -10.26 15.76 14.31
N ARG A 48 -9.08 15.38 13.81
CA ARG A 48 -7.77 15.87 14.29
C ARG A 48 -7.18 16.93 13.37
N ASP A 49 -7.25 16.72 12.06
CA ASP A 49 -6.70 17.64 11.06
C ASP A 49 -7.50 17.55 9.75
N PRO A 50 -8.52 18.43 9.56
CA PRO A 50 -9.35 18.43 8.37
C PRO A 50 -8.62 18.76 7.07
N GLU A 51 -7.54 19.54 7.12
CA GLU A 51 -6.79 19.93 5.92
C GLU A 51 -5.90 18.77 5.46
N LEU A 52 -5.18 18.12 6.39
CA LEU A 52 -4.43 16.91 6.07
C LEU A 52 -5.37 15.77 5.63
N HIS A 53 -6.53 15.62 6.26
CA HIS A 53 -7.53 14.64 5.83
C HIS A 53 -7.95 14.84 4.36
N LYS A 54 -8.24 16.07 3.94
CA LYS A 54 -8.58 16.36 2.53
C LYS A 54 -7.44 16.02 1.58
N LEU A 55 -6.20 16.33 1.96
CA LEU A 55 -5.03 15.99 1.15
C LEU A 55 -4.87 14.48 0.99
N ILE A 56 -4.92 13.72 2.08
CA ILE A 56 -4.85 12.27 2.05
C ILE A 56 -6.01 11.67 1.24
N ALA A 57 -7.21 12.24 1.32
CA ALA A 57 -8.36 11.78 0.54
C ALA A 57 -8.15 11.96 -0.97
N SER A 58 -7.54 13.07 -1.39
CA SER A 58 -7.19 13.28 -2.80
C SER A 58 -6.13 12.28 -3.29
N ILE A 59 -5.16 11.93 -2.44
CA ILE A 59 -4.16 10.90 -2.76
C ILE A 59 -4.83 9.52 -2.87
N GLN A 60 -5.72 9.18 -1.93
CA GLN A 60 -6.45 7.90 -1.95
C GLN A 60 -7.25 7.71 -3.24
N GLU A 61 -7.87 8.77 -3.77
CA GLU A 61 -8.57 8.72 -5.06
C GLU A 61 -7.64 8.36 -6.21
N GLN A 62 -6.41 8.91 -6.23
CA GLN A 62 -5.39 8.62 -7.24
C GLN A 62 -4.90 7.16 -7.14
N GLU A 63 -4.58 6.69 -5.92
CA GLU A 63 -4.13 5.31 -5.69
C GLU A 63 -5.22 4.29 -6.04
N LEU A 64 -6.49 4.63 -5.80
CA LEU A 64 -7.61 3.78 -6.22
C LEU A 64 -7.69 3.65 -7.74
N ALA A 65 -7.42 4.72 -8.49
CA ALA A 65 -7.34 4.66 -9.94
C ALA A 65 -6.17 3.78 -10.43
N HIS A 66 -5.00 3.85 -9.77
CA HIS A 66 -3.87 2.97 -10.04
C HIS A 66 -4.20 1.49 -9.78
N LEU A 67 -4.86 1.19 -8.65
CA LEU A 67 -5.31 -0.15 -8.30
C LEU A 67 -6.26 -0.71 -9.36
N GLN A 68 -7.27 0.07 -9.76
CA GLN A 68 -8.23 -0.35 -10.79
C GLN A 68 -7.56 -0.61 -12.14
N GLU A 69 -6.61 0.24 -12.54
CA GLU A 69 -5.85 0.05 -13.77
C GLU A 69 -4.99 -1.23 -13.69
N ALA A 70 -4.36 -1.49 -12.55
CA ALA A 70 -3.58 -2.70 -12.33
C ALA A 70 -4.44 -3.97 -12.40
N GLU A 71 -5.62 -3.98 -11.77
CA GLU A 71 -6.54 -5.12 -11.82
C GLU A 71 -7.07 -5.37 -13.24
N LYS A 72 -7.39 -4.30 -13.98
CA LYS A 72 -7.91 -4.39 -15.34
C LYS A 72 -6.89 -4.92 -16.34
N ASN A 73 -5.61 -4.59 -16.17
CA ASN A 73 -4.56 -4.98 -17.11
C ASN A 73 -3.91 -6.33 -16.80
N GLN A 74 -4.36 -7.02 -15.75
CA GLN A 74 -3.91 -8.40 -15.49
C GLN A 74 -4.53 -9.36 -16.49
N THR A 75 -3.67 -10.14 -17.14
CA THR A 75 -4.10 -11.15 -18.11
C THR A 75 -4.57 -12.43 -17.42
N THR A 76 -4.01 -12.75 -16.24
CA THR A 76 -4.39 -13.94 -15.46
C THR A 76 -4.29 -13.68 -13.95
N ARG A 77 -5.32 -14.07 -13.19
CA ARG A 77 -5.29 -14.16 -11.72
C ARG A 77 -5.02 -15.60 -11.26
N GLY A 78 -3.91 -16.15 -11.77
CA GLY A 78 -3.50 -17.54 -11.55
C GLY A 78 -2.69 -17.75 -10.27
N LEU A 79 -1.84 -18.79 -10.26
CA LEU A 79 -0.99 -19.14 -9.12
C LEU A 79 -0.05 -17.99 -8.71
N GLY A 80 0.53 -17.28 -9.70
CA GLY A 80 1.41 -16.15 -9.44
C GLY A 80 0.74 -15.02 -8.66
N HIS A 81 -0.51 -14.68 -9.00
CA HIS A 81 -1.31 -13.70 -8.26
C HIS A 81 -1.52 -14.14 -6.81
N ARG A 82 -2.00 -15.37 -6.61
CA ARG A 82 -2.28 -15.92 -5.26
C ARG A 82 -1.07 -15.98 -4.34
N LEU A 83 0.14 -16.16 -4.89
CA LEU A 83 1.36 -16.24 -4.10
C LEU A 83 2.02 -14.87 -3.93
N LEU A 84 2.16 -14.09 -5.00
CA LEU A 84 2.91 -12.84 -4.98
C LEU A 84 2.15 -11.71 -4.28
N LEU A 85 0.83 -11.64 -4.44
CA LEU A 85 0.01 -10.59 -3.84
C LEU A 85 0.20 -10.50 -2.31
N PRO A 86 0.02 -11.58 -1.52
CA PRO A 86 0.23 -11.50 -0.07
C PRO A 86 1.69 -11.28 0.32
N ILE A 87 2.66 -11.79 -0.45
CA ILE A 87 4.08 -11.60 -0.16
C ILE A 87 4.49 -10.14 -0.35
N ILE A 88 4.14 -9.55 -1.49
CA ILE A 88 4.47 -8.16 -1.79
C ILE A 88 3.72 -7.24 -0.83
N GLY A 89 2.44 -7.50 -0.56
CA GLY A 89 1.67 -6.74 0.42
C GLY A 89 2.30 -6.74 1.81
N PHE A 90 2.75 -7.90 2.30
CA PHE A 90 3.47 -7.99 3.58
C PHE A 90 4.78 -7.18 3.58
N LEU A 91 5.56 -7.24 2.49
CA LEU A 91 6.79 -6.47 2.37
C LEU A 91 6.53 -4.96 2.34
N THR A 92 5.46 -4.53 1.65
CA THR A 92 5.02 -3.14 1.63
C THR A 92 4.57 -2.69 3.03
N ASP A 93 3.78 -3.50 3.74
CA ASP A 93 3.37 -3.25 5.13
C ASP A 93 4.59 -3.08 6.04
N LEU A 94 5.57 -4.00 5.93
CA LEU A 94 6.81 -3.94 6.71
C LEU A 94 7.62 -2.69 6.39
N MET A 95 7.70 -2.31 5.11
CA MET A 95 8.40 -1.10 4.66
C MET A 95 7.76 0.16 5.23
N ILE A 96 6.43 0.28 5.19
CA ILE A 96 5.70 1.41 5.77
C ILE A 96 5.95 1.46 7.28
N TRP A 97 5.88 0.31 7.96
CA TRP A 97 6.15 0.23 9.39
C TRP A 97 7.57 0.69 9.74
N LEU A 98 8.58 0.22 9.01
CA LEU A 98 9.98 0.64 9.20
C LEU A 98 10.19 2.14 8.91
N SER A 99 9.53 2.65 7.87
CA SER A 99 9.66 4.06 7.47
C SER A 99 8.99 5.01 8.45
N THR A 100 7.92 4.55 9.10
CA THR A 100 7.17 5.27 10.14
C THR A 100 7.70 5.00 11.55
N TRP A 101 8.78 4.23 11.70
CA TRP A 101 9.32 3.84 13.01
C TRP A 101 8.28 3.22 13.97
N GLY A 102 7.26 2.56 13.41
CA GLY A 102 6.17 1.96 14.18
C GLY A 102 4.96 2.85 14.46
N ASP A 103 4.97 4.13 14.08
CA ASP A 103 3.82 5.03 14.29
C ASP A 103 2.54 4.52 13.63
N SER A 104 2.64 3.84 12.48
CA SER A 104 1.51 3.18 11.82
C SER A 104 0.82 2.10 12.67
N SER A 105 1.54 1.47 13.61
CA SER A 105 0.96 0.52 14.57
C SER A 105 0.36 1.24 15.78
N TRP A 106 1.00 2.30 16.25
CA TRP A 106 0.48 3.13 17.33
C TRP A 106 -0.83 3.82 16.95
N MET A 107 -0.91 4.39 15.74
CA MET A 107 -2.12 5.02 15.21
C MET A 107 -3.32 4.06 15.22
N ARG A 108 -3.12 2.82 14.75
CA ARG A 108 -4.16 1.78 14.77
C ARG A 108 -4.55 1.38 16.19
N ALA A 109 -3.59 1.30 17.11
CA ALA A 109 -3.87 1.00 18.52
C ALA A 109 -4.69 2.13 19.18
N GLU A 110 -4.36 3.39 18.91
CA GLU A 110 -5.13 4.53 19.42
C GLU A 110 -6.56 4.53 18.86
N MET A 111 -6.74 4.35 17.55
CA MET A 111 -8.06 4.24 16.94
C MET A 111 -8.89 3.10 17.57
N ALA A 112 -8.28 1.95 17.85
CA ALA A 112 -8.96 0.84 18.51
C ALA A 112 -9.41 1.21 19.93
N SER A 113 -8.58 1.92 20.69
CA SER A 113 -8.94 2.38 22.03
C SER A 113 -10.07 3.42 22.03
N SER A 114 -10.06 4.37 21.08
CA SER A 114 -11.12 5.39 20.95
C SER A 114 -12.47 4.83 20.53
N ARG A 115 -12.51 3.66 19.86
CA ARG A 115 -13.76 2.98 19.49
C ARG A 115 -14.39 2.21 20.66
N LEU A 116 -13.61 1.91 21.69
CA LEU A 116 -14.03 1.13 22.86
C LEU A 116 -14.41 2.01 24.07
N ALA A 117 -14.09 3.30 24.02
CA ALA A 117 -14.45 4.31 25.02
C ALA A 117 -15.80 4.97 24.67
#